data_AF-A0A1I1PXT2-F1
#
_entry.id   AF-A0A1I1PXT2-F1
#
_cell.length_a   1.000
_cell.length_b   1.000
_cell.length_c   1.000
_cell.angle_alpha   90.00
_cell.angle_beta   90.00
_cell.angle_gamma   90.00
#
_symmetry.space_group_name_H-M   'P 1'
#
loop_
_entity.id
_entity.type
_entity.pdbx_description
1 polymer ?
#
loop_
_entity_poly.entity_id
_entity_poly.type
_entity_poly.pdbx_seq_one_letter_code
_entity_poly.pdbx_strand_id
1 'polypeptide(L)' 'MSTAARVRTSLRPPGADMQQTGPCMLWCGRTAAALHWLGPLMLPQGTAALLVCAECAERLARAGEQQLAERDRDAAIPR' A
#
# COMPACT_ATOMS: atom_id res chain seq x y z
N MET A 1 -30.54 -22.91 -0.26
CA MET A 1 -29.27 -22.98 -1.02
C MET A 1 -28.81 -21.55 -1.24
N SER A 2 -28.01 -20.98 -0.32
CA SER A 2 -27.58 -19.57 -0.37
C SER A 2 -26.23 -19.46 -1.04
N THR A 3 -26.22 -18.84 -2.22
CA THR A 3 -25.05 -18.55 -3.03
C THR A 3 -24.22 -17.47 -2.34
N ALA A 4 -23.14 -17.86 -1.66
CA ALA A 4 -22.16 -16.92 -1.13
C ALA A 4 -21.48 -16.20 -2.31
N ALA A 5 -21.96 -15.00 -2.64
CA ALA A 5 -21.33 -14.13 -3.60
C ALA A 5 -19.94 -13.75 -3.07
N ARG A 6 -18.91 -14.41 -3.59
CA ARG A 6 -17.53 -13.96 -3.40
C ARG A 6 -17.43 -12.57 -4.02
N VAL A 7 -17.39 -11.55 -3.18
CA VAL A 7 -16.91 -10.22 -3.60
C VAL A 7 -15.47 -10.44 -4.04
N ARG A 8 -15.29 -10.66 -5.35
CA ARG A 8 -13.98 -10.52 -5.98
C ARG A 8 -13.69 -9.02 -5.90
N THR A 9 -13.13 -8.59 -4.77
CA THR A 9 -12.46 -7.30 -4.71
C THR A 9 -11.41 -7.39 -5.81
N SER A 10 -11.69 -6.73 -6.91
CA SER A 10 -10.75 -6.59 -8.00
C SER A 10 -9.55 -5.83 -7.40
N LEU A 11 -8.53 -6.56 -6.95
CA LEU A 11 -7.21 -6.05 -6.59
C LEU A 11 -6.48 -5.42 -7.79
N ARG A 12 -7.15 -5.34 -8.94
CA ARG A 12 -6.63 -4.73 -10.14
C ARG A 12 -6.43 -3.23 -9.86
N PRO A 13 -5.19 -2.73 -9.93
CA PRO A 13 -4.96 -1.30 -9.81
C PRO A 13 -5.78 -0.59 -10.90
N PRO A 14 -6.52 0.49 -10.59
CA PRO A 14 -7.16 1.29 -11.62
C PRO A 14 -6.05 1.91 -12.48
N GLY A 15 -5.84 1.37 -13.68
CA GLY A 15 -4.90 1.90 -14.68
C GLY A 15 -3.42 1.73 -14.31
N ALA A 16 -2.89 0.51 -14.38
CA ALA A 16 -1.46 0.21 -14.19
C ALA A 16 -0.49 1.00 -15.11
N ASP A 17 -1.01 1.73 -16.10
CA ASP A 17 -0.27 2.58 -17.05
C ASP A 17 -0.61 4.08 -16.94
N MET A 18 -1.50 4.50 -16.04
CA MET A 18 -1.78 5.91 -15.81
C MET A 18 -0.79 6.47 -14.79
N GLN A 19 0.23 7.20 -15.26
CA GLN A 19 1.04 8.08 -14.42
C GLN A 19 0.13 9.14 -13.79
N GLN A 20 -0.40 8.83 -12.60
CA GLN A 20 -1.23 9.76 -11.85
C GLN A 20 -0.33 10.78 -11.16
N THR A 21 -0.53 12.06 -11.46
CA THR A 21 0.18 13.15 -10.78
C THR A 21 -0.73 13.75 -9.72
N GLY A 22 -0.22 13.94 -8.50
CA GLY A 22 -1.00 14.51 -7.42
C GLY A 22 -0.24 14.61 -6.10
N PRO A 23 -0.96 14.88 -5.00
CA PRO A 23 -0.35 14.97 -3.68
C PRO A 23 0.01 13.58 -3.15
N CYS A 24 1.21 13.46 -2.58
CA CYS A 24 1.63 12.23 -1.91
C CYS A 24 0.86 12.06 -0.59
N MET A 25 0.20 10.91 -0.43
CA MET A 25 -0.63 10.64 0.77
C MET A 25 0.17 10.42 2.06
N LEU A 26 1.50 10.27 1.99
CA LEU A 26 2.34 10.19 3.21
C LEU A 26 2.74 11.56 3.76
N TRP A 27 2.08 12.64 3.33
CA TRP A 27 2.32 13.99 3.82
C TRP A 27 3.79 14.45 3.74
N CYS A 28 4.54 13.98 2.74
CA CYS A 28 5.93 14.39 2.51
C CYS A 28 6.09 15.82 1.97
N GLY A 29 4.99 16.57 1.83
CA GLY A 29 4.96 17.94 1.31
C GLY A 29 4.90 18.06 -0.23
N ARG A 30 5.04 16.96 -1.00
CA ARG A 30 4.91 17.01 -2.46
C ARG A 30 3.45 17.00 -2.89
N THR A 31 3.04 18.06 -3.58
CA THR A 31 1.66 18.28 -4.04
C THR A 31 1.42 17.92 -5.52
N ALA A 32 2.49 17.79 -6.30
CA ALA A 32 2.44 17.44 -7.73
C ALA A 32 3.56 16.44 -8.09
N ALA A 33 3.49 15.23 -7.53
CA ALA A 33 4.44 14.15 -7.82
C ALA A 33 3.78 13.06 -8.66
N ALA A 34 4.58 12.35 -9.46
CA ALA A 34 4.17 11.07 -10.04
C ALA A 34 3.92 10.08 -8.90
N LEU A 35 2.72 9.51 -8.86
CA LEU A 35 2.27 8.64 -7.79
C LEU A 35 2.30 7.17 -8.21
N HIS A 36 2.73 6.34 -7.28
CA HIS A 36 2.72 4.90 -7.36
C HIS A 36 1.61 4.34 -6.49
N TRP A 37 0.91 3.33 -7.00
CA TRP A 37 -0.05 2.57 -6.23
C TRP A 37 0.66 1.59 -5.31
N LEU A 38 0.45 1.74 -4.00
CA LEU A 38 0.98 0.82 -2.99
C LEU A 38 0.00 -0.29 -2.61
N GLY A 39 -1.29 -0.06 -2.78
CA GLY A 39 -2.30 -1.02 -2.35
C GLY A 39 -3.66 -0.39 -2.06
N PRO A 40 -4.64 -1.20 -1.68
CA PRO A 40 -5.92 -0.73 -1.17
C PRO A 40 -5.77 -0.15 0.25
N LEU A 41 -6.36 1.01 0.48
CA LEU A 41 -6.57 1.61 1.79
C LEU A 41 -8.02 1.36 2.21
N MET A 42 -8.21 0.71 3.36
CA MET A 42 -9.53 0.47 3.94
C MET A 42 -10.00 1.70 4.71
N LEU A 43 -11.15 2.25 4.32
CA LEU A 43 -11.81 3.39 4.94
C LEU A 43 -13.19 2.94 5.47
N PRO A 44 -13.78 3.65 6.45
CA PRO A 44 -15.12 3.33 6.94
C PRO A 44 -16.19 3.29 5.84
N GLN A 45 -16.07 4.17 4.84
CA GLN A 45 -16.99 4.26 3.71
C GLN A 45 -16.66 3.36 2.50
N GLY A 46 -15.57 2.59 2.53
CA GLY A 46 -15.17 1.73 1.41
C GLY A 46 -13.66 1.57 1.26
N THR A 47 -13.21 1.17 0.07
CA THR A 47 -11.77 0.99 -0.21
C THR A 47 -11.29 2.07 -1.18
N ALA A 48 -10.21 2.74 -0.85
CA ALA A 48 -9.51 3.68 -1.74
C ALA A 48 -8.16 3.12 -2.19
N ALA A 49 -7.54 3.75 -3.18
CA ALA A 49 -6.15 3.48 -3.53
C ALA A 49 -5.20 4.28 -2.63
N LEU A 50 -4.17 3.64 -2.07
CA LEU A 50 -3.07 4.33 -1.43
C LEU A 50 -2.03 4.70 -2.50
N LEU A 51 -1.88 6.00 -2.76
CA LEU A 51 -0.97 6.51 -3.78
C LEU A 51 0.11 7.41 -3.14
N VAL A 52 1.36 7.14 -3.48
CA VAL A 52 2.52 7.83 -2.89
C VAL A 52 3.57 8.13 -3.93
N CYS A 53 4.44 9.11 -3.70
CA CYS A 53 5.60 9.31 -4.58
C CYS A 53 6.63 8.18 -4.42
N ALA A 54 7.49 8.01 -5.44
CA ALA A 54 8.53 6.96 -5.46
C ALA A 54 9.42 6.96 -4.21
N GLU A 55 9.88 8.13 -3.77
CA GLU A 55 10.76 8.24 -2.60
C GLU A 55 10.07 7.78 -1.31
N CYS A 56 8.79 8.10 -1.15
CA CYS A 56 7.98 7.64 -0.02
C CYS A 56 7.73 6.14 -0.07
N ALA A 57 7.47 5.58 -1.26
CA ALA A 57 7.34 4.13 -1.44
C ALA A 57 8.62 3.40 -1.03
N GLU A 58 9.78 3.87 -1.47
CA GLU A 58 11.07 3.27 -1.10
C GLU A 58 11.36 3.34 0.40
N ARG A 59 11.05 4.48 1.05
CA ARG A 59 11.21 4.62 2.50
C ARG A 59 10.32 3.65 3.26
N LEU A 60 9.07 3.46 2.82
CA LEU A 60 8.16 2.47 3.40
C LEU A 60 8.65 1.04 3.19
N ALA A 61 9.14 0.70 1.99
CA ALA A 61 9.69 -0.62 1.71
C ALA A 61 10.85 -0.96 2.65
N ARG A 62 11.82 -0.05 2.81
CA ARG A 62 12.94 -0.21 3.74
C ARG A 62 12.49 -0.39 5.19
N ALA A 63 11.49 0.37 5.64
CA ALA A 63 10.94 0.22 6.99
C ALA A 63 10.25 -1.15 7.18
N GLY A 64 9.52 -1.62 6.16
CA GLY A 64 8.89 -2.94 6.17
C GLY A 64 9.91 -4.08 6.21
N GLU A 65 10.98 -3.99 5.41
CA GLU A 65 12.10 -4.93 5.43
C GLU A 65 12.76 -5.00 6.81
N GLN A 66 12.98 -3.85 7.47
CA GLN A 66 13.52 -3.80 8.82
C GLN A 66 12.60 -4.46 9.85
N GLN A 67 11.28 -4.23 9.77
CA GLN A 67 10.31 -4.86 10.65
C GLN A 67 10.24 -6.39 10.46
N LEU A 68 10.30 -6.85 9.21
CA LEU A 68 10.34 -8.29 8.90
C LEU A 68 11.60 -8.92 9.49
N ALA A 69 12.77 -8.31 9.27
CA ALA A 69 14.02 -8.79 9.81
C ALA A 69 14.01 -8.85 11.35
N GLU A 70 13.42 -7.87 12.02
CA GLU A 70 13.32 -7.86 13.49
C GLU A 70 12.42 -8.98 14.00
N ARG A 71 11.24 -9.15 13.39
CA ARG A 71 10.31 -10.23 13.75
C ARG A 71 10.94 -11.61 13.58
N ASP A 72 11.71 -11.80 12.50
CA ASP A 72 12.36 -13.08 12.22
C ASP A 72 13.50 -13.36 13.21
N ARG A 73 14.19 -12.32 13.73
CA ARG A 73 15.16 -12.46 14.83
C ARG A 73 14.48 -12.88 16.13
N ASP A 74 13.38 -12.23 16.51
CA ASP A 74 12.62 -12.58 17.70
C ASP A 74 12.13 -14.03 17.65
N ALA A 75 11.67 -14.49 16.48
CA ALA A 75 11.24 -15.86 16.27
C ALA A 75 12.37 -16.89 16.38
N ALA A 76 13.62 -16.48 16.14
CA ALA A 76 14.80 -17.33 16.20
C ALA A 76 15.39 -17.51 17.61
N ILE A 77 14.91 -16.76 18.62
CA ILE A 77 15.35 -16.90 20.01
C ILE A 77 14.51 -17.99 20.69
N PRO A 78 15.10 -19.17 21.04
CA PRO A 78 14.36 -20.21 21.75
C PRO A 78 14.00 -19.72 23.17
N ARG A 79 12.72 -19.86 23.52
CA ARG A 79 12.15 -19.58 24.84
C ARG A 79 12.48 -20.66 25.84
#